data_AF-A0A2S6CUA4-F1
#
_entry.id   AF-A0A2S6CUA4-F1
#
_cell.length_a   1.000
_cell.length_b   1.000
_cell.length_c   1.000
_cell.angle_alpha   90.00
_cell.angle_beta   90.00
_cell.angle_gamma   90.00
#
_symmetry.space_group_name_H-M   'P 1'
#
loop_
_entity.id
_entity.type
_entity.pdbx_description
1 polymer ?
#
loop_
_entity_poly.entity_id
_entity_poly.type
_entity_poly.pdbx_seq_one_letter_code
_entity_poly.pdbx_strand_id
1 'polypeptide(L)' 'MRVISRRSLREFWEKHSTAKNSLLLWYDRITKSSIENFAQLRQLFPSADLVGNFTVFNISGNN' A
#
# COMPACT_ATOMS: atom_id res chain seq x y z
N MET A 1 -2.34 -2.30 11.23
CA MET A 1 -1.00 -2.82 10.84
C MET A 1 0.04 -1.75 11.17
N ARG A 2 1.26 -2.11 11.60
CA ARG A 2 2.34 -1.14 11.85
C ARG A 2 3.22 -0.99 10.61
N VAL A 3 3.24 0.19 10.00
CA VAL A 3 4.19 0.50 8.92
C VAL A 3 5.55 0.86 9.53
N ILE A 4 6.57 0.06 9.22
CA ILE A 4 7.92 0.20 9.81
C ILE A 4 8.67 1.41 9.23
N SER A 5 8.50 1.71 7.93
CA SER A 5 9.18 2.81 7.26
C SER A 5 8.30 3.49 6.22
N ARG A 6 8.33 4.82 6.21
CA ARG A 6 7.73 5.67 5.15
C ARG A 6 8.72 6.09 4.09
N ARG A 7 10.01 5.77 4.28
CA ARG A 7 11.11 6.27 3.46
C ARG A 7 10.95 5.86 1.99
N SER A 8 10.70 4.59 1.71
CA SER A 8 10.58 4.09 0.34
C SER A 8 9.38 4.69 -0.40
N LEU A 9 8.27 4.98 0.29
CA LEU A 9 7.14 5.69 -0.32
C LEU A 9 7.54 7.10 -0.75
N ARG A 10 8.31 7.79 0.12
CA ARG A 10 8.80 9.14 -0.13
C ARG A 10 9.77 9.21 -1.29
N GLU A 11 10.78 8.35 -1.28
CA GLU A 11 11.77 8.25 -2.36
C GLU A 11 11.10 7.95 -3.71
N PHE A 12 10.01 7.18 -3.71
CA PHE A 12 9.25 6.91 -4.92
C PHE A 12 8.50 8.15 -5.41
N TRP A 13 7.70 8.82 -4.56
CA TRP A 13 6.91 9.98 -5.00
C TRP A 13 7.75 11.24 -5.26
N GLU A 14 9.00 11.30 -4.77
CA GLU A 14 9.95 12.36 -5.12
C GLU A 14 10.36 12.24 -6.60
N LYS A 15 10.41 11.02 -7.14
CA LYS A 15 10.67 10.75 -8.57
C LYS A 15 9.38 10.73 -9.40
N HIS A 16 8.27 10.30 -8.80
CA HIS A 16 6.96 10.14 -9.44
C HIS A 16 5.89 10.89 -8.66
N SER A 17 5.84 12.22 -8.82
CA SER A 17 5.00 13.12 -8.01
C SER A 17 3.50 12.80 -8.07
N THR A 18 3.03 12.25 -9.19
CA THR A 18 1.63 11.80 -9.39
C THR A 18 1.23 10.68 -8.41
N ALA A 19 2.17 9.85 -7.96
CA ALA A 19 1.90 8.74 -7.06
C ALA A 19 1.74 9.17 -5.58
N LYS A 20 2.13 10.40 -5.23
CA LYS A 20 2.18 10.88 -3.82
C LYS A 20 0.85 10.70 -3.09
N ASN A 21 -0.24 11.18 -3.68
CA ASN A 21 -1.55 11.14 -3.02
C ASN A 21 -2.03 9.70 -2.82
N SER A 22 -1.84 8.85 -3.83
CA SER A 22 -2.21 7.43 -3.78
C SER A 22 -1.40 6.66 -2.71
N LEU A 23 -0.10 6.93 -2.60
CA LEU A 23 0.76 6.32 -1.58
C LEU A 23 0.47 6.82 -0.16
N LEU A 24 0.13 8.11 0.00
CA LEU A 24 -0.31 8.65 1.29
C LEU A 24 -1.65 8.05 1.72
N LEU A 25 -2.59 7.88 0.79
CA LEU A 25 -3.87 7.23 1.05
C LEU A 25 -3.69 5.75 1.42
N TRP A 26 -2.82 5.03 0.71
CA TRP A 26 -2.45 3.65 1.07
C TRP A 26 -1.88 3.58 2.49
N TYR A 27 -0.95 4.47 2.83
CA TYR A 27 -0.35 4.53 4.16
C TYR A 27 -1.40 4.76 5.25
N ASP A 28 -2.29 5.73 5.06
CA ASP A 28 -3.36 6.04 6.01
C ASP A 28 -4.30 4.86 6.23
N ARG A 29 -4.75 4.21 5.14
CA ARG A 29 -5.64 3.03 5.21
C ARG A 29 -4.98 1.85 5.92
N ILE A 30 -3.72 1.53 5.59
CA ILE A 30 -3.00 0.40 6.22
C ILE A 30 -2.72 0.65 7.71
N THR A 31 -2.36 1.88 8.08
CA THR A 31 -2.06 2.21 9.49
C THR A 31 -3.30 2.20 10.37
N LYS A 32 -4.47 2.58 9.83
CA LYS A 32 -5.75 2.58 10.55
C LYS A 32 -6.49 1.24 10.56
N SER A 33 -6.09 0.29 9.73
CA SER A 33 -6.78 -1.00 9.60
C SER A 33 -6.20 -2.08 10.51
N SER A 34 -7.09 -2.89 11.08
CA SER A 34 -6.77 -4.13 11.78
C SER A 34 -7.00 -5.29 10.82
N ILE A 35 -5.95 -5.66 10.08
CA ILE A 35 -5.97 -6.77 9.12
C ILE A 35 -5.34 -7.97 9.79
N GLU A 36 -6.10 -9.05 9.94
CA GLU A 36 -5.66 -10.29 10.58
C GLU A 36 -5.19 -11.34 9.56
N ASN A 37 -5.72 -11.28 8.34
CA ASN A 37 -5.41 -12.22 7.28
C ASN A 37 -5.55 -11.61 5.88
N PHE A 38 -5.06 -12.33 4.88
CA PHE A 38 -5.06 -11.87 3.48
C PHE A 38 -6.47 -11.68 2.90
N ALA A 39 -7.46 -12.46 3.32
CA ALA A 39 -8.84 -12.30 2.85
C ALA A 39 -9.42 -10.94 3.28
N GLN A 40 -9.21 -10.52 4.53
CA GLN A 40 -9.58 -9.19 5.01
C GLN A 40 -8.79 -8.10 4.27
N LEU A 41 -7.51 -8.32 3.99
CA LEU A 41 -6.70 -7.38 3.22
C LEU A 41 -7.30 -7.13 1.83
N ARG A 42 -7.74 -8.19 1.13
CA ARG A 42 -8.35 -8.08 -0.20
C ARG A 42 -9.72 -7.41 -0.19
N GLN A 43 -10.44 -7.37 0.93
CA GLN A 43 -11.66 -6.57 1.03
C GLN A 43 -11.35 -5.07 0.95
N LEU A 44 -10.21 -4.64 1.53
CA LEU A 44 -9.76 -3.24 1.49
C LEU A 44 -8.98 -2.90 0.20
N PHE A 45 -8.21 -3.85 -0.31
CA PHE A 45 -7.38 -3.73 -1.49
C PHE A 45 -7.62 -4.92 -2.43
N PRO A 46 -8.68 -4.90 -3.26
CA PRO A 46 -9.08 -6.06 -4.08
C PRO A 46 -8.02 -6.55 -5.06
N SER A 47 -7.12 -5.66 -5.49
CA SER A 47 -6.00 -5.93 -6.38
C SER A 47 -4.72 -6.38 -5.66
N ALA A 48 -4.72 -6.49 -4.33
CA ALA A 48 -3.57 -6.99 -3.59
C ALA A 48 -3.33 -8.48 -3.91
N ASP A 49 -2.06 -8.84 -4.07
CA ASP A 49 -1.66 -10.20 -4.43
C ASP A 49 -0.48 -10.71 -3.60
N LEU A 50 -0.36 -12.02 -3.48
CA LEU A 50 0.73 -12.68 -2.75
C LEU A 50 1.85 -13.09 -3.70
N VAL A 51 3.08 -12.67 -3.40
CA VAL A 51 4.29 -13.04 -4.12
C VAL A 51 5.29 -13.60 -3.12
N GLY A 52 5.24 -14.93 -2.93
CA GLY A 52 6.00 -15.61 -1.87
C GLY A 52 5.57 -15.09 -0.50
N ASN A 53 6.52 -14.51 0.25
CA ASN A 53 6.27 -13.94 1.57
C ASN A 53 5.84 -12.46 1.53
N PHE A 54 5.65 -11.89 0.35
CA PHE A 54 5.32 -10.49 0.17
C PHE A 54 3.88 -10.31 -0.30
N THR A 55 3.30 -9.16 0.04
CA THR A 55 2.08 -8.69 -0.58
C THR A 55 2.40 -7.52 -1.50
N VAL A 56 1.93 -7.61 -2.75
CA VAL A 56 2.07 -6.56 -3.76
C VAL A 56 0.77 -5.79 -3.84
N PHE A 57 0.87 -4.45 -3.93
CA PHE A 57 -0.25 -3.55 -4.07
C PHE A 57 -0.13 -2.76 -5.37
N ASN A 58 -1.24 -2.68 -6.08
CA ASN A 58 -1.43 -1.76 -7.18
C ASN A 58 -1.75 -0.35 -6.63
N ILE A 59 -1.10 0.68 -7.16
CA ILE A 59 -1.23 2.07 -6.72
C ILE A 59 -1.58 2.95 -7.93
N SER A 60 -2.32 4.05 -7.70
CA SER A 60 -2.60 5.05 -8.73
C SER A 60 -3.37 4.53 -9.95
N GLY A 61 -4.22 3.51 -9.77
CA GLY A 61 -4.97 2.91 -10.88
C GLY A 61 -4.10 2.21 -11.93
N ASN A 62 -2.87 1.80 -11.56
CA ASN A 62 -1.87 1.20 -12.44
C ASN A 62 -1.30 2.14 -13.52
N ASN A 63 -1.21 3.43 -13.22
CA ASN A 63 -0.58 4.47 -14.07
C ASN A 63 0.38 5.37 -13.28
#